data_AF-A0AA97DAZ5-F1
#
_entry.id   AF-A0AA97DAZ5-F1
#
_cell.length_a   1.000
_cell.length_b   1.000
_cell.length_c   1.000
_cell.angle_alpha   90.00
_cell.angle_beta   90.00
_cell.angle_gamma   90.00
#
_symmetry.space_group_name_H-M   'P 1'
#
loop_
_entity.id
_entity.type
_entity.pdbx_description
1 polymer ?
#
loop_
_entity_poly.entity_id
_entity_poly.type
_entity_poly.pdbx_seq_one_letter_code
_entity_poly.pdbx_strand_id
1 'polypeptide(L)'
;MLKTKAVFERKLDCFQPQECVIEAIEELSATEFKDFCENMLADRDFIADRIGDMYVDGNGVQHGLLVLGEDTDDAVLVDSSGYSYGRYTAFLPNFRPYVNRQISLLADEIIRDGTQKTENGDWEISFDEIEERYGVHVTPNNGIGTMLLNALSASDEVTEIEPMEDNFDITYYLDYCPKCDGQQEKGSEKATEQIAPAAKLHDLLHTKWEDIHLIHHEIENEPSTIVELDESTLTEAGKEAWADVLNADVLRVYTGYYGLQMELAGVKASRLDAFSSMLAGFCSVQDYEKWVNEPEDQPSHTPEMKL
;
A
#
# COMPACT_ATOMS: atom_id res chain seq x y z
N MET A 1 -10.72 -24.26 2.71
CA MET A 1 -10.51 -24.97 4.01
C MET A 1 -9.46 -24.17 4.77
N LEU A 2 -9.76 -23.69 5.97
CA LEU A 2 -8.79 -22.95 6.81
C LEU A 2 -7.75 -23.95 7.35
N LYS A 3 -6.46 -23.62 7.23
CA LYS A 3 -5.35 -24.48 7.66
C LYS A 3 -4.33 -23.62 8.42
N THR A 4 -3.71 -24.21 9.43
CA THR A 4 -2.60 -23.62 10.20
C THR A 4 -1.72 -24.73 10.79
N LYS A 5 -0.55 -24.37 11.32
CA LYS A 5 0.35 -25.27 12.06
C LYS A 5 0.28 -24.93 13.54
N ALA A 6 0.58 -25.90 14.41
CA ALA A 6 0.61 -25.70 15.86
C ALA A 6 1.48 -26.75 16.56
N VAL A 7 2.08 -26.36 17.68
CA VAL A 7 2.74 -27.28 18.63
C VAL A 7 1.75 -27.62 19.74
N PHE A 8 1.50 -28.91 19.97
CA PHE A 8 0.55 -29.36 20.98
C PHE A 8 1.27 -29.79 22.26
N GLU A 9 0.95 -29.12 23.37
CA GLU A 9 1.46 -29.48 24.70
C GLU A 9 0.65 -30.59 25.35
N ARG A 10 1.33 -31.54 26.00
CA ARG A 10 0.67 -32.67 26.66
C ARG A 10 0.39 -32.36 28.13
N LYS A 11 -0.89 -32.27 28.50
CA LYS A 11 -1.37 -32.06 29.88
C LYS A 11 -0.84 -30.77 30.53
N LEU A 12 -0.80 -29.69 29.74
CA LEU A 12 -0.57 -28.36 30.27
C LEU A 12 -1.77 -27.95 31.15
N ASP A 13 -1.50 -27.41 32.34
CA ASP A 13 -2.55 -26.95 33.26
C ASP A 13 -3.20 -25.66 32.74
N CYS A 14 -2.39 -24.70 32.28
CA CYS A 14 -2.82 -23.48 31.60
C CYS A 14 -1.70 -22.93 30.70
N PHE A 15 -2.08 -22.16 29.68
CA PHE A 15 -1.11 -21.39 28.90
C PHE A 15 -0.64 -20.18 29.71
N GLN A 16 0.66 -19.91 29.68
CA GLN A 16 1.27 -18.73 30.29
C GLN A 16 1.92 -17.88 29.19
N PRO A 17 1.13 -17.21 28.33
CA PRO A 17 1.68 -16.32 27.32
C PRO A 17 2.43 -15.17 28.00
N GLN A 18 3.58 -14.81 27.46
CA GLN A 18 4.38 -13.67 27.90
C GLN A 18 4.19 -12.52 26.91
N GLU A 19 4.23 -11.30 27.43
CA GLU A 19 4.40 -10.12 26.58
C GLU A 19 5.83 -10.11 26.08
N CYS A 20 5.98 -9.97 24.76
CA CYS A 20 7.28 -9.96 24.10
C CYS A 20 7.39 -8.78 23.14
N VAL A 21 8.60 -8.24 23.03
CA VAL A 21 8.98 -7.22 22.06
C VAL A 21 9.92 -7.84 21.04
N ILE A 22 9.74 -7.48 19.77
CA ILE A 22 10.61 -7.89 18.67
C ILE A 22 11.61 -6.75 18.46
N GLU A 23 12.88 -6.99 18.79
CA GLU A 23 13.96 -6.00 18.64
C GLU A 23 14.64 -6.09 17.27
N ALA A 24 14.63 -7.28 16.69
CA ALA A 24 15.23 -7.55 15.41
C ALA A 24 14.47 -8.64 14.64
N ILE A 25 14.56 -8.58 13.32
CA ILE A 25 14.03 -9.54 12.37
C ILE A 25 15.17 -10.08 11.52
N GLU A 26 15.27 -11.40 11.45
CA GLU A 26 16.17 -12.11 10.53
C GLU A 26 15.35 -12.87 9.50
N GLU A 27 15.62 -12.64 8.22
CA GLU A 27 14.94 -13.34 7.13
C GLU A 27 15.86 -14.41 6.53
N LEU A 28 15.42 -15.67 6.59
CA LEU A 28 16.18 -16.82 6.11
C LEU A 28 15.57 -17.39 4.83
N SER A 29 16.42 -17.96 3.98
CA SER A 29 15.93 -18.74 2.85
C SER A 29 15.09 -19.94 3.32
N ALA A 30 14.25 -20.48 2.45
CA ALA A 30 13.40 -21.63 2.79
C ALA A 30 14.19 -22.84 3.31
N THR A 31 15.42 -23.05 2.81
CA THR A 31 16.28 -24.16 3.24
C THR A 31 16.87 -23.88 4.63
N GLU A 32 17.34 -22.67 4.88
CA GLU A 32 17.91 -22.27 6.16
C GLU A 32 16.86 -22.23 7.26
N PHE A 33 15.66 -21.69 6.97
CA PHE A 33 14.57 -21.65 7.94
C PHE A 33 14.12 -23.05 8.35
N LYS A 34 14.03 -23.97 7.37
CA LYS A 34 13.71 -25.37 7.64
C LYS A 34 14.79 -26.03 8.50
N ASP A 35 16.05 -25.87 8.12
CA ASP A 35 17.19 -26.41 8.87
C ASP A 35 17.24 -25.84 10.29
N PHE A 36 16.95 -24.54 10.47
CA PHE A 36 16.85 -23.90 11.76
C PHE A 36 15.75 -24.54 12.62
N CYS A 37 14.55 -24.72 12.08
CA CYS A 37 13.44 -25.38 12.77
C CYS A 37 13.74 -26.84 13.17
N GLU A 38 14.51 -27.56 12.35
CA GLU A 38 14.88 -28.96 12.60
C GLU A 38 16.09 -29.09 13.56
N ASN A 39 16.94 -28.06 13.65
CA ASN A 39 18.20 -28.08 14.38
C ASN A 39 18.37 -26.81 15.26
N MET A 40 17.41 -26.52 16.14
CA MET A 40 17.39 -25.28 16.96
C MET A 40 18.54 -25.14 17.99
N LEU A 41 19.23 -26.23 18.33
CA LEU A 41 20.38 -26.24 19.25
C LEU A 41 21.73 -26.09 18.53
N ALA A 42 21.74 -26.01 17.20
CA ALA A 42 22.95 -25.72 16.45
C ALA A 42 23.28 -24.24 16.56
N ASP A 43 24.56 -23.91 16.73
CA ASP A 43 25.02 -22.52 16.70
C ASP A 43 24.73 -21.90 15.32
N ARG A 44 24.27 -20.65 15.33
CA ARG A 44 23.89 -19.86 14.17
C ARG A 44 24.55 -18.48 14.26
N ASP A 45 25.21 -18.08 13.18
CA ASP A 45 25.88 -16.78 13.11
C ASP A 45 24.88 -15.63 13.28
N PHE A 46 23.70 -15.70 12.64
CA PHE A 46 22.65 -14.68 12.78
C PHE A 46 22.09 -14.54 14.21
N ILE A 47 22.21 -15.57 15.05
CA ILE A 47 21.85 -15.48 16.49
C ILE A 47 23.03 -14.90 17.26
N ALA A 48 24.26 -15.34 16.97
CA ALA A 48 25.47 -14.85 17.62
C ALA A 48 25.65 -13.34 17.44
N ASP A 49 25.38 -12.82 16.24
CA ASP A 49 25.50 -11.41 15.90
C ASP A 49 24.44 -10.53 16.61
N ARG A 50 23.34 -11.14 17.08
CA ARG A 50 22.18 -10.46 17.66
C ARG A 50 21.93 -10.77 19.14
N ILE A 51 22.92 -11.32 19.85
CA ILE A 51 22.80 -11.60 21.29
C ILE A 51 22.40 -10.34 22.07
N GLY A 52 22.88 -9.16 21.66
CA GLY A 52 22.55 -7.89 22.31
C GLY A 52 21.08 -7.48 22.21
N ASP A 53 20.37 -7.95 21.18
CA ASP A 53 18.97 -7.61 20.90
C ASP A 53 18.00 -8.51 21.70
N MET A 54 18.51 -9.53 22.40
CA MET A 54 17.71 -10.50 23.15
C MET A 54 17.98 -10.39 24.65
N TYR A 55 17.01 -9.87 25.40
CA TYR A 55 17.12 -9.68 26.85
C TYR A 55 15.76 -9.64 27.54
N VAL A 56 15.76 -9.55 28.88
CA VAL A 56 14.55 -9.29 29.67
C VAL A 56 14.69 -7.91 30.29
N ASP A 57 13.70 -7.04 30.07
CA ASP A 57 13.74 -5.67 30.57
C ASP A 57 13.50 -5.58 32.09
N GLY A 58 13.53 -4.36 32.62
CA GLY A 58 13.27 -4.10 34.05
C GLY A 58 11.86 -4.44 34.52
N ASN A 59 10.90 -4.60 33.59
CA ASN A 59 9.50 -4.94 33.86
C ASN A 59 9.23 -6.45 33.70
N GLY A 60 10.22 -7.22 33.22
CA GLY A 60 10.06 -8.66 32.96
C GLY A 60 9.51 -8.98 31.57
N VAL A 61 9.46 -8.01 30.66
CA VAL A 61 9.10 -8.20 29.25
C VAL A 61 10.27 -8.84 28.51
N GLN A 62 9.97 -9.82 27.66
CA GLN A 62 11.00 -10.54 26.92
C GLN A 62 11.23 -9.89 25.55
N HIS A 63 12.46 -9.47 25.29
CA HIS A 63 12.91 -8.91 24.04
C HIS A 63 13.60 -10.01 23.22
N GLY A 64 13.21 -10.14 21.96
CA GLY A 64 13.57 -11.31 21.15
C GLY A 64 13.88 -11.00 19.69
N LEU A 65 14.58 -11.95 19.07
CA LEU A 65 14.82 -12.00 17.64
C LEU A 65 13.69 -12.77 16.95
N LEU A 66 13.02 -12.16 15.98
CA LEU A 66 12.06 -12.85 15.14
C LEU A 66 12.74 -13.39 13.88
N VAL A 67 12.66 -14.70 13.66
CA VAL A 67 13.18 -15.36 12.46
C VAL A 67 12.03 -15.65 11.52
N LEU A 68 12.09 -15.10 10.30
CA LEU A 68 11.14 -15.31 9.21
C LEU A 68 11.75 -16.24 8.14
N GLY A 69 10.92 -17.02 7.45
CA GLY A 69 11.35 -17.81 6.29
C GLY A 69 10.74 -17.26 4.99
N GLU A 70 11.53 -17.15 3.92
CA GLU A 70 11.12 -16.55 2.64
C GLU A 70 9.85 -17.20 2.02
N ASP A 71 9.78 -18.54 2.00
CA ASP A 71 8.68 -19.30 1.38
C ASP A 71 7.58 -19.72 2.39
N THR A 72 7.48 -19.03 3.52
CA THR A 72 6.50 -19.36 4.57
C THR A 72 6.05 -18.14 5.34
N ASP A 73 4.78 -18.12 5.73
CA ASP A 73 4.27 -17.10 6.64
C ASP A 73 4.58 -17.41 8.11
N ASP A 74 5.08 -18.61 8.41
CA ASP A 74 5.46 -19.00 9.77
C ASP A 74 6.75 -18.31 10.22
N ALA A 75 6.84 -18.05 11.52
CA ALA A 75 7.99 -17.43 12.16
C ALA A 75 8.40 -18.18 13.43
N VAL A 76 9.61 -17.89 13.92
CA VAL A 76 10.10 -18.35 15.22
C VAL A 76 10.59 -17.15 16.00
N LEU A 77 10.02 -16.89 17.18
CA LEU A 77 10.58 -15.93 18.12
C LEU A 77 11.67 -16.62 18.95
N VAL A 78 12.82 -15.97 19.09
CA VAL A 78 14.03 -16.53 19.70
C VAL A 78 14.49 -15.65 20.86
N ASP A 79 14.78 -16.31 21.98
CA ASP A 79 15.62 -15.78 23.06
C ASP A 79 16.81 -16.74 23.23
N SER A 80 18.01 -16.23 22.99
CA SER A 80 19.23 -17.01 23.07
C SER A 80 19.77 -17.12 24.49
N SER A 81 19.38 -16.21 25.40
CA SER A 81 19.92 -16.04 26.74
C SER A 81 21.47 -16.05 26.77
N GLY A 82 22.10 -15.40 25.79
CA GLY A 82 23.55 -15.25 25.68
C GLY A 82 24.27 -16.36 24.91
N TYR A 83 23.56 -17.28 24.26
CA TYR A 83 24.13 -18.34 23.43
C TYR A 83 24.01 -18.02 21.93
N SER A 84 24.68 -18.80 21.09
CA SER A 84 24.59 -18.68 19.62
C SER A 84 23.49 -19.55 19.02
N TYR A 85 22.56 -20.06 19.83
CA TYR A 85 21.43 -20.89 19.39
C TYR A 85 20.14 -20.45 20.09
N GLY A 86 18.99 -20.90 19.57
CA GLY A 86 17.68 -20.55 20.13
C GLY A 86 17.39 -21.33 21.42
N ARG A 87 17.83 -20.80 22.56
CA ARG A 87 17.65 -21.46 23.87
C ARG A 87 16.19 -21.54 24.28
N TYR A 88 15.44 -20.48 24.07
CA TYR A 88 14.00 -20.44 24.15
C TYR A 88 13.44 -20.02 22.81
N THR A 89 12.47 -20.77 22.31
CA THR A 89 11.84 -20.50 21.02
C THR A 89 10.34 -20.63 21.10
N ALA A 90 9.63 -19.79 20.36
CA ALA A 90 8.19 -19.86 20.19
C ALA A 90 7.87 -19.93 18.69
N PHE A 91 7.17 -20.99 18.28
CA PHE A 91 6.70 -21.14 16.90
C PHE A 91 5.42 -20.33 16.68
N LEU A 92 5.45 -19.42 15.70
CA LEU A 92 4.38 -18.48 15.40
C LEU A 92 3.83 -18.76 13.99
N PRO A 93 2.71 -19.50 13.84
CA PRO A 93 2.18 -19.85 12.54
C PRO A 93 1.50 -18.65 11.84
N ASN A 94 1.73 -18.48 10.54
CA ASN A 94 1.17 -17.39 9.72
C ASN A 94 1.39 -15.97 10.30
N PHE A 95 2.59 -15.70 10.82
CA PHE A 95 2.94 -14.47 11.51
C PHE A 95 3.45 -13.36 10.57
N ARG A 96 4.05 -13.69 9.41
CA ARG A 96 4.55 -12.68 8.45
C ARG A 96 3.50 -11.64 8.04
N PRO A 97 2.23 -11.99 7.71
CA PRO A 97 1.21 -10.99 7.41
C PRO A 97 0.92 -10.03 8.56
N TYR A 98 1.03 -10.48 9.80
CA TYR A 98 0.90 -9.61 10.97
C TYR A 98 2.06 -8.61 11.03
N VAL A 99 3.30 -9.07 10.86
CA VAL A 99 4.50 -8.21 10.87
C VAL A 99 4.41 -7.18 9.75
N ASN A 100 4.16 -7.61 8.52
CA ASN A 100 4.02 -6.71 7.36
C ASN A 100 2.97 -5.63 7.63
N ARG A 101 1.83 -6.01 8.21
CA ARG A 101 0.78 -5.05 8.57
C ARG A 101 1.23 -4.04 9.64
N GLN A 102 1.98 -4.47 10.66
CA GLN A 102 2.49 -3.53 11.67
C GLN A 102 3.48 -2.53 11.05
N ILE A 103 4.37 -3.01 10.17
CA ILE A 103 5.31 -2.14 9.45
C ILE A 103 4.59 -1.17 8.53
N SER A 104 3.58 -1.61 7.78
CA SER A 104 2.77 -0.71 6.94
C SER A 104 2.06 0.35 7.77
N LEU A 105 1.45 -0.01 8.90
CA LEU A 105 0.80 0.97 9.78
C LEU A 105 1.78 2.00 10.34
N LEU A 106 3.01 1.59 10.66
CA LEU A 106 4.07 2.50 11.07
C LEU A 106 4.48 3.44 9.93
N ALA A 107 4.68 2.90 8.73
CA ALA A 107 5.02 3.69 7.55
C ALA A 107 3.93 4.74 7.23
N ASP A 108 2.66 4.32 7.20
CA ASP A 108 1.50 5.21 7.00
C ASP A 108 1.49 6.34 8.02
N GLU A 109 1.85 6.04 9.28
CA GLU A 109 1.87 7.02 10.35
C GLU A 109 3.00 8.03 10.20
N ILE A 110 4.21 7.57 9.85
CA ILE A 110 5.38 8.42 9.57
C ILE A 110 5.08 9.33 8.38
N ILE A 111 4.52 8.80 7.29
CA ILE A 111 4.19 9.56 6.08
C ILE A 111 3.14 10.62 6.39
N ARG A 112 2.06 10.23 7.08
CA ARG A 112 0.99 11.17 7.49
C ARG A 112 1.56 12.31 8.32
N ASP A 113 2.46 12.01 9.24
CA ASP A 113 3.09 13.03 10.08
C ASP A 113 4.05 13.92 9.28
N GLY A 114 4.87 13.33 8.41
CA GLY A 114 5.84 14.04 7.58
C GLY A 114 5.16 14.99 6.60
N THR A 115 4.22 14.48 5.80
CA THR A 115 3.43 15.26 4.82
C THR A 115 2.67 16.43 5.45
N GLN A 116 2.11 16.24 6.66
CA GLN A 116 1.41 17.31 7.38
C GLN A 116 2.35 18.35 7.99
N LYS A 117 3.60 17.99 8.29
CA LYS A 117 4.54 18.84 9.02
C LYS A 117 5.53 19.55 8.12
N THR A 118 5.99 18.92 7.04
CA THR A 118 6.94 19.49 6.09
C THR A 118 6.42 20.78 5.46
N GLU A 119 7.32 21.72 5.18
CA GLU A 119 7.02 23.00 4.53
C GLU A 119 7.49 23.04 3.06
N ASN A 120 8.30 22.06 2.65
CA ASN A 120 8.95 22.03 1.34
C ASN A 120 8.98 20.65 0.68
N GLY A 121 8.36 19.63 1.28
CA GLY A 121 8.36 18.25 0.79
C GLY A 121 9.48 17.39 1.37
N ASP A 122 10.52 18.00 1.94
CA ASP A 122 11.60 17.27 2.59
C ASP A 122 11.27 16.99 4.05
N TRP A 123 11.62 15.80 4.52
CA TRP A 123 11.38 15.36 5.89
C TRP A 123 12.50 14.44 6.35
N GLU A 124 13.10 14.77 7.48
CA GLU A 124 14.10 13.94 8.14
C GLU A 124 13.46 13.30 9.38
N ILE A 125 13.62 11.99 9.53
CA ILE A 125 13.16 11.26 10.72
C ILE A 125 14.27 10.36 11.26
N SER A 126 14.74 10.67 12.47
CA SER A 126 15.76 9.86 13.14
C SER A 126 15.18 8.58 13.75
N PHE A 127 16.01 7.55 13.91
CA PHE A 127 15.60 6.30 14.54
C PHE A 127 15.21 6.51 16.01
N ASP A 128 15.89 7.41 16.72
CA ASP A 128 15.50 7.83 18.08
C ASP A 128 14.10 8.45 18.08
N GLU A 129 13.77 9.30 17.09
CA GLU A 129 12.41 9.86 16.96
C GLU A 129 11.39 8.75 16.69
N ILE A 130 11.75 7.72 15.92
CA ILE A 130 10.84 6.60 15.65
C ILE A 130 10.53 5.84 16.94
N GLU A 131 11.56 5.55 17.74
CA GLU A 131 11.40 4.85 19.01
C GLU A 131 10.61 5.67 20.03
N GLU A 132 10.92 6.97 20.18
CA GLU A 132 10.25 7.84 21.15
C GLU A 132 8.77 8.08 20.82
N ARG A 133 8.43 8.23 19.54
CA ARG A 133 7.07 8.59 19.11
C ARG A 133 6.19 7.40 18.77
N TYR A 134 6.74 6.39 18.12
CA TYR A 134 5.97 5.24 17.63
C TYR A 134 6.26 3.96 18.43
N GLY A 135 7.25 3.98 19.34
CA GLY A 135 7.56 2.84 20.20
C GLY A 135 8.19 1.66 19.47
N VAL A 136 8.83 1.92 18.32
CA VAL A 136 9.47 0.87 17.50
C VAL A 136 10.95 1.16 17.40
N HIS A 137 11.77 0.21 17.87
CA HIS A 137 13.21 0.30 17.75
C HIS A 137 13.65 -0.02 16.32
N VAL A 138 14.35 0.91 15.69
CA VAL A 138 14.81 0.81 14.30
C VAL A 138 16.31 1.02 14.25
N THR A 139 17.02 0.16 13.51
CA THR A 139 18.42 0.39 13.15
C THR A 139 18.63 -0.02 11.68
N PRO A 140 19.75 0.35 11.04
CA PRO A 140 20.01 -0.04 9.66
C PRO A 140 20.05 -1.56 9.44
N ASN A 141 20.34 -2.33 10.50
CA ASN A 141 20.67 -3.75 10.42
C ASN A 141 19.78 -4.65 11.30
N ASN A 142 18.71 -4.16 11.93
CA ASN A 142 17.82 -5.01 12.74
C ASN A 142 16.68 -5.65 11.93
N GLY A 143 16.66 -5.52 10.61
CA GLY A 143 15.61 -6.08 9.74
C GLY A 143 14.28 -5.30 9.79
N ILE A 144 13.88 -4.79 10.95
CA ILE A 144 12.74 -3.87 11.10
C ILE A 144 12.99 -2.61 10.25
N GLY A 145 14.18 -2.02 10.35
CA GLY A 145 14.55 -0.86 9.54
C GLY A 145 14.53 -1.13 8.04
N THR A 146 14.97 -2.31 7.60
CA THR A 146 14.90 -2.72 6.20
C THR A 146 13.45 -2.86 5.73
N MET A 147 12.59 -3.50 6.52
CA MET A 147 11.17 -3.64 6.18
C MET A 147 10.47 -2.29 6.16
N LEU A 148 10.78 -1.40 7.10
CA LEU A 148 10.23 -0.05 7.14
C LEU A 148 10.68 0.79 5.96
N LEU A 149 11.98 0.76 5.62
CA LEU A 149 12.52 1.43 4.43
C LEU A 149 11.79 0.96 3.17
N ASN A 150 11.58 -0.34 3.00
CA ASN A 150 10.85 -0.88 1.85
C ASN A 150 9.39 -0.41 1.82
N ALA A 151 8.72 -0.35 2.97
CA ALA A 151 7.34 0.12 3.06
C ALA A 151 7.24 1.63 2.71
N LEU A 152 8.12 2.45 3.27
CA LEU A 152 8.19 3.88 2.96
C LEU A 152 8.52 4.12 1.48
N SER A 153 9.50 3.40 0.93
CA SER A 153 9.92 3.53 -0.48
C SER A 153 8.83 3.13 -1.47
N ALA A 154 7.93 2.23 -1.08
CA ALA A 154 6.85 1.73 -1.92
C ALA A 154 5.56 2.54 -1.79
N SER A 155 5.56 3.60 -0.97
CA SER A 155 4.38 4.44 -0.75
C SER A 155 4.23 5.50 -1.83
N ASP A 156 3.00 5.74 -2.30
CA ASP A 156 2.71 6.67 -3.39
C ASP A 156 3.09 8.13 -3.04
N GLU A 157 3.10 8.48 -1.75
CA GLU A 157 3.46 9.81 -1.26
C GLU A 157 4.96 10.11 -1.35
N VAL A 158 5.81 9.07 -1.36
CA VAL A 158 7.28 9.18 -1.27
C VAL A 158 7.87 9.19 -2.68
N THR A 159 8.53 10.28 -3.04
CA THR A 159 9.28 10.38 -4.32
C THR A 159 10.66 9.75 -4.20
N GLU A 160 11.35 10.03 -3.10
CA GLU A 160 12.72 9.59 -2.85
C GLU A 160 12.91 9.37 -1.35
N ILE A 161 13.71 8.37 -1.00
CA ILE A 161 14.12 8.11 0.37
C ILE A 161 15.58 7.67 0.39
N GLU A 162 16.37 8.33 1.22
CA GLU A 162 17.78 8.04 1.44
C GLU A 162 17.99 7.53 2.87
N PRO A 163 18.40 6.26 3.05
CA PRO A 163 18.77 5.76 4.37
C PRO A 163 20.16 6.28 4.79
N MET A 164 20.22 6.89 5.96
CA MET A 164 21.45 7.36 6.59
C MET A 164 21.87 6.42 7.74
N GLU A 165 22.90 6.80 8.50
CA GLU A 165 23.41 5.98 9.62
C GLU A 165 22.39 5.86 10.76
N ASP A 166 21.65 6.94 11.05
CA ASP A 166 20.77 7.08 12.20
C ASP A 166 19.39 7.68 11.88
N ASN A 167 19.08 7.88 10.60
CA ASN A 167 17.83 8.50 10.15
C ASN A 167 17.43 8.07 8.72
N PHE A 168 16.20 8.43 8.34
CA PHE A 168 15.74 8.44 6.96
C PHE A 168 15.51 9.88 6.50
N ASP A 169 16.11 10.23 5.37
CA ASP A 169 15.79 11.44 4.61
C ASP A 169 14.73 11.09 3.57
N ILE A 170 13.56 11.71 3.67
CA ILE A 170 12.37 11.40 2.86
C ILE A 170 11.97 12.65 2.09
N THR A 171 11.79 12.52 0.78
CA THR A 171 11.19 13.56 -0.07
C THR A 171 9.82 13.09 -0.54
N TYR A 172 8.81 13.87 -0.19
CA TYR A 172 7.42 13.63 -0.59
C TYR A 172 7.06 14.36 -1.88
N TYR A 173 6.11 13.82 -2.61
CA TYR A 173 5.39 14.57 -3.62
C TYR A 173 4.62 15.73 -2.96
N LEU A 174 4.80 16.95 -3.47
CA LEU A 174 4.22 18.17 -2.87
C LEU A 174 2.68 18.15 -2.84
N ASP A 175 2.06 17.43 -3.77
CA ASP A 175 0.60 17.26 -3.86
C ASP A 175 0.01 16.62 -2.59
N TYR A 176 0.84 15.85 -1.86
CA TYR A 176 0.46 15.24 -0.59
C TYR A 176 0.80 16.10 0.64
N CYS A 177 1.43 17.27 0.47
CA CYS A 177 1.96 18.10 1.55
C CYS A 177 1.17 19.41 1.74
N PRO A 178 0.14 19.48 2.62
CA PRO A 178 -0.80 20.60 2.67
C PRO A 178 -0.21 21.96 3.06
N LYS A 179 0.98 21.97 3.68
CA LYS A 179 1.68 23.21 4.07
C LYS A 179 2.58 23.78 2.97
N CYS A 180 2.86 22.99 1.92
CA CYS A 180 3.68 23.41 0.80
C CYS A 180 2.92 24.36 -0.16
N ASP A 181 1.58 24.38 -0.08
CA ASP A 181 0.68 25.28 -0.83
C ASP A 181 0.86 26.78 -0.50
N GLY A 182 1.79 27.13 0.38
CA GLY A 182 2.04 28.50 0.87
C GLY A 182 3.31 29.19 0.37
N GLN A 183 4.16 28.55 -0.44
CA GLN A 183 5.44 29.14 -0.89
C GLN A 183 5.60 29.22 -2.42
N GLN A 184 4.54 29.53 -3.16
CA GLN A 184 4.71 30.26 -4.42
C GLN A 184 4.81 31.76 -4.14
N GLU A 185 5.97 32.23 -3.66
CA GLU A 185 6.48 33.58 -3.95
C GLU A 185 7.91 33.78 -3.39
N LYS A 186 8.92 33.48 -4.20
CA LYS A 186 9.93 34.43 -4.74
C LYS A 186 11.27 33.76 -5.04
N GLY A 187 11.48 33.56 -6.33
CA GLY A 187 12.78 33.76 -6.95
C GLY A 187 13.64 32.53 -7.14
N SER A 188 13.41 31.80 -8.23
CA SER A 188 14.42 31.66 -9.28
C SER A 188 13.82 31.03 -10.53
N GLU A 189 14.17 31.61 -11.66
CA GLU A 189 13.73 31.25 -13.00
C GLU A 189 14.11 29.81 -13.32
N LYS A 190 13.16 28.99 -13.81
CA LYS A 190 13.39 27.98 -14.84
C LYS A 190 12.09 27.53 -15.51
N ALA A 191 12.05 27.77 -16.81
CA ALA A 191 11.18 27.23 -17.85
C ALA A 191 9.66 27.27 -17.60
N THR A 192 9.03 28.30 -18.16
CA THR A 192 7.67 28.22 -18.71
C THR A 192 7.50 26.95 -19.55
N GLU A 193 6.80 25.95 -19.04
CA GLU A 193 5.90 25.16 -19.86
C GLU A 193 4.49 25.71 -19.66
N GLN A 194 3.94 26.22 -20.76
CA GLN A 194 2.57 26.69 -20.82
C GLN A 194 1.65 25.48 -20.67
N ILE A 195 1.07 25.29 -19.48
CA ILE A 195 -0.06 24.37 -19.31
C ILE A 195 -1.25 25.02 -20.01
N ALA A 196 -1.62 24.48 -21.17
CA ALA A 196 -2.89 24.77 -21.82
C ALA A 196 -4.04 24.44 -20.84
N PRO A 197 -5.21 25.09 -20.94
CA PRO A 197 -6.33 24.81 -20.04
C PRO A 197 -6.61 23.30 -20.03
N ALA A 198 -6.52 22.67 -18.86
CA ALA A 198 -6.83 21.26 -18.69
C ALA A 198 -8.26 21.02 -19.16
N ALA A 199 -8.44 20.17 -20.17
CA ALA A 199 -9.76 19.77 -20.63
C ALA A 199 -10.42 18.95 -19.51
N LYS A 200 -11.69 19.22 -19.23
CA LYS A 200 -12.45 18.39 -18.30
C LYS A 200 -12.92 17.12 -19.01
N LEU A 201 -13.20 16.07 -18.26
CA LEU A 201 -13.70 14.81 -18.85
C LEU A 201 -14.93 15.07 -19.73
N HIS A 202 -15.90 15.87 -19.26
CA HIS A 202 -17.10 16.20 -20.03
C HIS A 202 -16.81 16.93 -21.36
N ASP A 203 -15.72 17.71 -21.45
CA ASP A 203 -15.34 18.40 -22.69
C ASP A 203 -14.91 17.39 -23.78
N LEU A 204 -14.41 16.22 -23.37
CA LEU A 204 -13.98 15.15 -24.28
C LEU A 204 -15.11 14.18 -24.65
N LEU A 205 -16.28 14.27 -24.02
CA LEU A 205 -17.41 13.38 -24.30
C LEU A 205 -18.17 13.70 -25.59
N HIS A 206 -17.82 14.79 -26.28
CA HIS A 206 -18.30 15.07 -27.64
C HIS A 206 -17.73 14.08 -28.68
N THR A 207 -16.69 13.34 -28.32
CA THR A 207 -16.17 12.21 -29.09
C THR A 207 -16.58 10.90 -28.43
N LYS A 208 -16.86 9.90 -29.26
CA LYS A 208 -17.15 8.54 -28.81
C LYS A 208 -15.87 7.83 -28.37
N TRP A 209 -15.83 7.38 -27.13
CA TRP A 209 -14.76 6.55 -26.57
C TRP A 209 -15.23 5.11 -26.43
N GLU A 210 -14.47 4.16 -26.96
CA GLU A 210 -14.75 2.72 -26.88
C GLU A 210 -13.61 1.99 -26.18
N ASP A 211 -13.93 0.97 -25.38
CA ASP A 211 -12.98 0.14 -24.61
C ASP A 211 -11.95 0.97 -23.81
N ILE A 212 -12.44 2.00 -23.11
CA ILE A 212 -11.61 2.95 -22.37
C ILE A 212 -11.55 2.62 -20.88
N HIS A 213 -10.40 2.90 -20.26
CA HIS A 213 -10.18 2.81 -18.83
C HIS A 213 -9.89 4.20 -18.27
N LEU A 214 -10.65 4.60 -17.24
CA LEU A 214 -10.37 5.84 -16.52
C LEU A 214 -9.50 5.53 -15.31
N ILE A 215 -8.36 6.22 -15.21
CA ILE A 215 -7.34 5.95 -14.18
C ILE A 215 -7.13 7.22 -13.37
N HIS A 216 -7.02 7.07 -12.06
CA HIS A 216 -6.67 8.15 -11.16
C HIS A 216 -5.17 8.43 -11.24
N HIS A 217 -4.75 9.68 -11.39
CA HIS A 217 -3.33 10.03 -11.57
C HIS A 217 -2.40 9.63 -10.41
N GLU A 218 -2.93 9.56 -9.19
CA GLU A 218 -2.18 9.24 -7.97
C GLU A 218 -2.36 7.81 -7.46
N ILE A 219 -3.33 7.04 -7.98
CA ILE A 219 -3.72 5.75 -7.37
C ILE A 219 -3.73 4.65 -8.41
N GLU A 220 -2.84 3.67 -8.26
CA GLU A 220 -2.81 2.46 -9.08
C GLU A 220 -3.90 1.46 -8.64
N ASN A 221 -5.07 1.52 -9.29
CA ASN A 221 -6.15 0.54 -9.18
C ASN A 221 -6.26 -0.31 -10.45
N GLU A 222 -6.89 -1.49 -10.36
CA GLU A 222 -7.33 -2.25 -11.54
C GLU A 222 -8.64 -1.62 -12.10
N PRO A 223 -8.59 -0.84 -13.20
CA PRO A 223 -9.77 -0.10 -13.65
C PRO A 223 -10.75 -1.03 -14.38
N SER A 224 -12.05 -0.78 -14.21
CA SER A 224 -13.09 -1.43 -15.02
C SER A 224 -13.09 -0.89 -16.45
N THR A 225 -13.22 -1.77 -17.44
CA THR A 225 -13.37 -1.38 -18.85
C THR A 225 -14.74 -0.75 -19.10
N ILE A 226 -14.75 0.47 -19.65
CA ILE A 226 -15.97 1.12 -20.11
C ILE A 226 -16.12 0.87 -21.61
N VAL A 227 -17.17 0.14 -21.98
CA VAL A 227 -17.42 -0.27 -23.38
C VAL A 227 -17.64 0.93 -24.28
N GLU A 228 -18.43 1.90 -23.82
CA GLU A 228 -18.79 3.10 -24.56
C GLU A 228 -18.98 4.28 -23.61
N LEU A 229 -18.36 5.43 -23.92
CA LEU A 229 -18.49 6.66 -23.14
C LEU A 229 -18.52 7.89 -24.07
N ASP A 230 -19.63 8.62 -24.05
CA ASP A 230 -19.86 9.88 -24.76
C ASP A 230 -20.93 10.75 -24.06
N GLU A 231 -21.31 11.86 -24.70
CA GLU A 231 -22.28 12.83 -24.17
C GLU A 231 -23.70 12.26 -23.98
N SER A 232 -24.00 11.13 -24.64
CA SER A 232 -25.29 10.45 -24.60
C SER A 232 -25.33 9.26 -23.64
N THR A 233 -24.19 8.84 -23.08
CA THR A 233 -24.13 7.66 -22.18
C THR A 233 -24.96 7.85 -20.90
N LEU A 234 -24.97 9.06 -20.32
CA LEU A 234 -25.61 9.33 -19.03
C LEU A 234 -26.96 10.06 -19.19
N THR A 235 -27.94 9.68 -18.35
CA THR A 235 -29.16 10.48 -18.16
C THR A 235 -28.82 11.83 -17.49
N GLU A 236 -29.74 12.79 -17.48
CA GLU A 236 -29.54 14.05 -16.73
C GLU A 236 -29.33 13.80 -15.23
N ALA A 237 -30.01 12.80 -14.66
CA ALA A 237 -29.79 12.39 -13.26
C ALA A 237 -28.42 11.73 -13.05
N GLY A 238 -27.91 11.01 -14.05
CA GLY A 238 -26.54 10.47 -14.06
C GLY A 238 -25.50 11.59 -14.11
N LYS A 239 -25.68 12.57 -15.00
CA LYS A 239 -24.78 13.73 -15.12
C LYS A 239 -24.70 14.52 -13.81
N GLU A 240 -25.82 14.73 -13.12
CA GLU A 240 -25.83 15.37 -11.80
C GLU A 240 -25.16 14.51 -10.74
N ALA A 241 -25.46 13.20 -10.71
CA ALA A 241 -24.92 12.28 -9.71
C ALA A 241 -23.41 12.05 -9.84
N TRP A 242 -22.84 12.20 -11.04
CA TRP A 242 -21.43 11.97 -11.36
C TRP A 242 -20.71 13.25 -11.81
N ALA A 243 -21.25 14.41 -11.46
CA ALA A 243 -20.72 15.72 -11.87
C ALA A 243 -19.27 15.92 -11.42
N ASP A 244 -18.87 15.38 -10.28
CA ASP A 244 -17.47 15.40 -9.80
C ASP A 244 -16.53 14.60 -10.70
N VAL A 245 -16.95 13.43 -11.20
CA VAL A 245 -16.17 12.62 -12.16
C VAL A 245 -16.13 13.31 -13.53
N LEU A 246 -17.26 13.84 -14.00
CA LEU A 246 -17.34 14.56 -15.27
C LEU A 246 -16.54 15.87 -15.28
N ASN A 247 -16.32 16.48 -14.11
CA ASN A 247 -15.49 17.68 -13.94
C ASN A 247 -14.03 17.38 -13.57
N ALA A 248 -13.62 16.11 -13.60
CA ALA A 248 -12.23 15.72 -13.42
C ALA A 248 -11.35 16.30 -14.54
N ASP A 249 -10.14 16.70 -14.18
CA ASP A 249 -9.13 17.19 -15.11
C ASP A 249 -8.52 16.04 -15.89
N VAL A 250 -8.52 16.13 -17.22
CA VAL A 250 -7.87 15.12 -18.07
C VAL A 250 -6.41 15.49 -18.23
N LEU A 251 -5.53 14.70 -17.63
CA LEU A 251 -4.09 14.92 -17.70
C LEU A 251 -3.52 14.43 -19.04
N ARG A 252 -3.88 13.22 -19.44
CA ARG A 252 -3.46 12.60 -20.69
C ARG A 252 -4.35 11.44 -21.10
N VAL A 253 -4.34 11.15 -22.40
CA VAL A 253 -4.93 9.94 -22.99
C VAL A 253 -3.81 9.16 -23.67
N TYR A 254 -3.67 7.88 -23.36
CA TYR A 254 -2.58 7.03 -23.87
C TYR A 254 -2.99 5.57 -23.95
N THR A 255 -2.20 4.75 -24.65
CA THR A 255 -2.36 3.29 -24.67
C THR A 255 -1.40 2.68 -23.67
N GLY A 256 -1.93 2.06 -22.61
CA GLY A 256 -1.18 1.43 -21.53
C GLY A 256 -1.45 -0.08 -21.43
N TYR A 257 -1.17 -0.65 -20.26
CA TYR A 257 -1.30 -2.09 -19.98
C TYR A 257 -2.74 -2.60 -20.17
N TYR A 258 -3.75 -1.78 -19.89
CA TYR A 258 -5.17 -2.11 -20.04
C TYR A 258 -5.75 -1.71 -21.40
N GLY A 259 -4.93 -1.23 -22.34
CA GLY A 259 -5.40 -0.70 -23.62
C GLY A 259 -5.56 0.82 -23.57
N LEU A 260 -6.66 1.37 -24.08
CA LEU A 260 -6.88 2.82 -24.10
C LEU A 260 -7.20 3.33 -22.69
N GLN A 261 -6.42 4.31 -22.23
CA GLN A 261 -6.45 4.83 -20.87
C GLN A 261 -6.55 6.35 -20.88
N MET A 262 -7.35 6.90 -19.96
CA MET A 262 -7.45 8.32 -19.70
C MET A 262 -7.15 8.59 -18.23
N GLU A 263 -6.10 9.37 -17.99
CA GLU A 263 -5.65 9.71 -16.66
C GLU A 263 -6.31 10.99 -16.20
N LEU A 264 -6.94 10.91 -15.02
CA LEU A 264 -7.80 11.94 -14.47
C LEU A 264 -7.27 12.41 -13.11
N ALA A 265 -7.39 13.72 -12.87
CA ALA A 265 -7.10 14.39 -11.61
C ALA A 265 -8.30 15.18 -11.08
N GLY A 266 -8.25 15.55 -9.80
CA GLY A 266 -9.29 16.37 -9.17
C GLY A 266 -10.60 15.63 -8.85
N VAL A 267 -10.60 14.29 -8.88
CA VAL A 267 -11.73 13.43 -8.51
C VAL A 267 -11.24 12.35 -7.57
N LYS A 268 -12.01 11.97 -6.54
CA LYS A 268 -11.60 10.87 -5.64
C LYS A 268 -11.49 9.55 -6.40
N ALA A 269 -10.41 8.78 -6.21
CA ALA A 269 -10.26 7.47 -6.84
C ALA A 269 -11.45 6.52 -6.59
N SER A 270 -12.02 6.51 -5.38
CA SER A 270 -13.22 5.69 -5.08
C SER A 270 -14.46 6.13 -5.87
N ARG A 271 -14.57 7.40 -6.24
CA ARG A 271 -15.65 7.89 -7.11
C ARG A 271 -15.42 7.48 -8.56
N LEU A 272 -14.16 7.56 -9.01
CA LEU A 272 -13.78 7.16 -10.36
C LEU A 272 -13.95 5.65 -10.59
N ASP A 273 -13.56 4.86 -9.60
CA ASP A 273 -13.73 3.40 -9.60
C ASP A 273 -15.23 3.03 -9.58
N ALA A 274 -16.02 3.65 -8.70
CA ALA A 274 -17.46 3.43 -8.66
C ALA A 274 -18.17 3.82 -9.97
N PHE A 275 -17.72 4.89 -10.63
CA PHE A 275 -18.24 5.32 -11.92
C PHE A 275 -17.93 4.32 -13.03
N SER A 276 -16.67 3.90 -13.13
CA SER A 276 -16.22 2.94 -14.14
C SER A 276 -16.88 1.57 -13.93
N SER A 277 -16.96 1.12 -12.68
CA SER A 277 -17.66 -0.12 -12.28
C SER A 277 -19.16 -0.06 -12.63
N MET A 278 -19.81 1.08 -12.40
CA MET A 278 -21.22 1.28 -12.74
C MET A 278 -21.47 1.16 -14.25
N LEU A 279 -20.65 1.79 -15.08
CA LEU A 279 -20.75 1.69 -16.54
C LEU A 279 -20.41 0.29 -17.07
N ALA A 280 -19.54 -0.44 -16.38
CA ALA A 280 -19.26 -1.85 -16.64
C ALA A 280 -20.37 -2.81 -16.15
N GLY A 281 -21.45 -2.29 -15.55
CA GLY A 281 -22.63 -3.05 -15.13
C GLY A 281 -22.57 -3.61 -13.70
N PHE A 282 -21.59 -3.18 -12.89
CA PHE A 282 -21.46 -3.58 -11.48
C PHE A 282 -22.28 -2.70 -10.53
N CYS A 283 -23.56 -2.45 -10.85
CA CYS A 283 -24.51 -1.77 -9.97
C CYS A 283 -25.90 -2.40 -10.01
N SER A 284 -26.83 -1.91 -9.19
CA SER A 284 -28.21 -2.40 -9.22
C SER A 284 -28.90 -1.96 -10.52
N VAL A 285 -29.81 -2.79 -11.06
CA VAL A 285 -30.57 -2.45 -12.28
C VAL A 285 -31.29 -1.11 -12.15
N GLN A 286 -31.84 -0.83 -10.95
CA GLN A 286 -32.54 0.44 -10.68
C GLN A 286 -31.59 1.65 -10.72
N ASP A 287 -30.35 1.50 -10.25
CA ASP A 287 -29.35 2.56 -10.30
C ASP A 287 -28.80 2.74 -11.72
N TYR A 288 -28.61 1.64 -12.46
CA TYR A 288 -28.19 1.68 -13.86
C TYR A 288 -29.21 2.41 -14.73
N GLU A 289 -30.48 1.99 -14.71
CA GLU A 289 -31.58 2.62 -15.47
C GLU A 289 -31.80 4.10 -15.08
N LYS A 290 -31.46 4.46 -13.83
CA LYS A 290 -31.55 5.84 -13.36
C LYS A 290 -30.45 6.73 -13.95
N TRP A 291 -29.24 6.21 -14.13
CA TRP A 291 -28.06 7.02 -14.45
C TRP A 291 -27.55 6.86 -15.88
N VAL A 292 -27.82 5.74 -16.54
CA VAL A 292 -27.32 5.40 -17.88
C VAL A 292 -28.49 5.35 -18.86
N ASN A 293 -28.34 5.97 -20.03
CA ASN A 293 -29.34 5.87 -21.08
C ASN A 293 -29.29 4.47 -21.70
N GLU A 294 -30.45 3.93 -22.10
CA GLU A 294 -30.46 2.72 -22.91
C GLU A 294 -29.76 2.99 -24.25
N PRO A 295 -28.88 2.10 -24.74
CA PRO A 295 -28.28 2.25 -26.04
C PRO A 295 -29.39 2.32 -27.10
N GLU A 296 -29.29 3.25 -28.05
CA GLU A 296 -30.24 3.33 -29.16
C GLU A 296 -30.18 2.02 -29.96
N ASP A 297 -31.20 1.18 -29.79
CA ASP A 297 -31.41 0.00 -30.63
C ASP A 297 -31.52 0.46 -32.09
N GLN A 298 -30.52 0.12 -32.91
CA GLN A 298 -30.72 0.08 -34.34
C GLN A 298 -31.88 -0.88 -34.62
N PRO A 299 -32.82 -0.54 -35.52
CA PRO A 299 -34.04 -1.30 -35.70
C PRO A 299 -33.73 -2.76 -36.01
N SER A 300 -34.24 -3.65 -35.17
CA SER A 300 -34.22 -5.09 -35.35
C SER A 300 -34.57 -5.46 -36.80
N HIS A 301 -33.56 -5.86 -37.56
CA HIS A 301 -33.79 -6.63 -38.77
C HIS A 301 -34.29 -8.01 -38.34
N THR A 302 -35.60 -8.14 -38.18
CA THR A 302 -36.27 -9.43 -38.13
C THR A 302 -35.94 -10.16 -39.44
N PRO A 303 -35.38 -11.37 -39.42
CA PRO A 303 -35.28 -12.16 -40.63
C PRO A 303 -36.70 -12.60 -41.00
N GLU A 304 -37.25 -12.08 -42.09
CA GLU A 304 -38.39 -12.68 -42.75
C GLU A 304 -38.04 -14.14 -43.11
N MET A 305 -38.61 -15.09 -42.38
CA MET A 305 -38.75 -16.45 -42.87
C MET A 305 -39.64 -16.42 -44.12
N LYS A 306 -39.02 -16.51 -45.30
CA LYS A 306 -39.73 -16.89 -46.52
C LYS A 306 -40.15 -18.35 -46.40
N LEU A 307 -41.47 -18.55 -46.36
CA LEU A 307 -42.18 -19.81 -46.57
C LEU A 307 -41.80 -20.47 -47.90
#